data_AF-A0A6C0DQV6-F1
#
_entry.id   AF-A0A6C0DQV6-F1
#
_cell.length_a   1.000
_cell.length_b   1.000
_cell.length_c   1.000
_cell.angle_alpha   90.00
_cell.angle_beta   90.00
_cell.angle_gamma   90.00
#
_symmetry.space_group_name_H-M   'P 1'
#
loop_
_entity.id
_entity.type
_entity.pdbx_description
1 polymer ?
#
loop_
_entity_poly.entity_id
_entity_poly.type
_entity_poly.pdbx_seq_one_letter_code
_entity_poly.pdbx_strand_id
1 'polypeptide(L)' 'MPEKIKNKSKYGHRRYSLRMQTTVGGKWSRKYKNSINCRKPHGFSQRQYCKYGRKHKKTQKNKNMFIL' A
#
# COMPACT_ATOMS: atom_id res chain seq x y z
N MET A 1 -49.54 14.96 -11.60
CA MET A 1 -48.44 15.46 -10.76
C MET A 1 -47.33 14.42 -10.78
N PRO A 2 -46.29 14.58 -11.62
CA PRO A 2 -45.24 13.58 -11.75
C PRO A 2 -44.26 13.58 -10.58
N GLU A 3 -43.71 12.40 -10.34
CA GLU A 3 -42.96 11.95 -9.17
C GLU A 3 -41.60 12.64 -8.97
N LYS A 4 -41.22 12.84 -7.70
CA LYS A 4 -39.85 13.23 -7.33
C LYS A 4 -38.97 11.99 -7.20
N ILE A 5 -38.32 11.60 -8.30
CA ILE A 5 -37.24 10.60 -8.29
C ILE A 5 -36.05 11.15 -7.50
N LYS A 6 -35.87 10.71 -6.24
CA LYS A 6 -34.69 11.02 -5.43
C LYS A 6 -33.61 9.96 -5.65
N ASN A 7 -32.84 10.07 -6.72
CA ASN A 7 -31.64 9.28 -6.93
C ASN A 7 -30.53 9.73 -5.94
N LYS A 8 -30.45 9.07 -4.79
CA LYS A 8 -29.36 9.23 -3.81
C LYS A 8 -28.54 7.94 -3.71
N SER A 9 -27.69 7.64 -4.68
CA SER A 9 -26.53 6.78 -4.44
C SER A 9 -25.36 7.65 -3.92
N LYS A 10 -25.52 8.19 -2.69
CA LYS A 10 -24.56 9.11 -2.07
C LYS A 10 -23.28 8.45 -1.53
N TYR A 11 -23.13 7.13 -1.72
CA TYR A 11 -21.99 6.36 -1.25
C TYR A 11 -21.45 5.55 -2.42
N GLY A 12 -20.39 6.07 -3.05
CA GLY A 12 -19.73 5.42 -4.16
C GLY A 12 -19.36 3.97 -3.81
N HIS A 13 -19.60 3.07 -4.76
CA HIS A 13 -19.15 1.68 -4.69
C HIS A 13 -17.64 1.65 -4.46
N ARG A 14 -17.23 1.53 -3.19
CA ARG A 14 -15.87 1.21 -2.81
C ARG A 14 -15.61 -0.17 -3.37
N ARG A 15 -15.01 -0.25 -4.56
CA ARG A 15 -14.53 -1.50 -5.16
C ARG A 15 -13.53 -2.08 -4.18
N TYR A 16 -13.98 -2.96 -3.30
CA TYR A 16 -13.09 -3.90 -2.65
C TYR A 16 -12.63 -4.84 -3.77
N SER A 17 -11.60 -4.41 -4.51
CA SER A 17 -10.70 -5.35 -5.13
C SER A 17 -10.30 -6.29 -3.99
N LEU A 18 -10.82 -7.52 -4.02
CA LEU A 18 -10.29 -8.63 -3.26
C LEU A 18 -8.82 -8.69 -3.65
N ARG A 19 -7.99 -8.00 -2.89
CA ARG A 19 -6.55 -8.08 -3.00
C ARG A 19 -6.27 -9.52 -2.63
N MET A 20 -6.18 -10.40 -3.63
CA MET A 20 -5.48 -11.66 -3.50
C MET A 20 -4.13 -11.26 -2.91
N GLN A 21 -3.99 -11.48 -1.61
CA GLN A 21 -2.79 -11.18 -0.87
C GLN A 21 -1.85 -12.32 -1.21
N THR A 22 -1.37 -12.35 -2.47
CA THR A 22 -0.20 -13.14 -2.82
C THR A 22 0.85 -12.69 -1.82
N THR A 23 1.30 -13.61 -0.98
CA THR A 23 2.15 -13.32 0.16
C THR A 23 3.56 -13.02 -0.35
N VAL A 24 3.74 -11.90 -1.08
CA VAL A 24 5.03 -11.45 -1.66
C VAL A 24 6.03 -11.03 -0.56
N GLY A 25 5.81 -11.43 0.69
CA GLY A 25 6.76 -11.30 1.78
C GLY A 25 6.26 -11.90 3.08
N GLY A 26 6.43 -13.21 3.27
CA GLY A 26 6.50 -13.88 4.57
C GLY A 26 5.31 -13.69 5.55
N LYS A 27 5.48 -14.22 6.77
CA LYS A 27 4.45 -14.30 7.83
C LYS A 27 4.03 -12.94 8.44
N TRP A 28 4.67 -11.83 8.06
CA TRP A 28 4.45 -10.54 8.72
C TRP A 28 3.41 -9.70 7.99
N SER A 29 2.45 -9.19 8.76
CA SER A 29 1.43 -8.28 8.25
C SER A 29 2.03 -6.98 7.71
N ARG A 30 1.37 -6.38 6.72
CA ARG A 30 1.77 -5.07 6.19
C ARG A 30 1.71 -3.96 7.26
N LYS A 31 0.73 -4.05 8.16
CA LYS A 31 0.58 -3.14 9.31
C LYS A 31 1.86 -3.16 10.17
N TYR A 32 2.32 -4.35 10.54
CA TYR A 32 3.52 -4.52 11.35
C TYR A 32 4.79 -3.99 10.66
N LYS A 33 5.01 -4.34 9.38
CA LYS A 33 6.17 -3.85 8.63
C LYS A 33 6.22 -2.32 8.54
N ASN A 34 5.06 -1.70 8.32
CA ASN A 34 4.93 -0.25 8.23
C ASN A 34 5.18 0.47 9.56
N SER A 35 4.89 -0.17 10.70
CA SER A 35 5.12 0.42 12.02
C SER A 35 6.58 0.34 12.50
N ILE A 36 7.48 -0.33 11.78
CA ILE A 36 8.88 -0.46 12.20
C ILE A 36 9.64 0.85 11.98
N ASN A 37 10.02 1.49 13.09
CA ASN A 37 10.86 2.68 13.09
C ASN A 37 12.35 2.30 13.01
N CYS A 38 12.95 2.41 11.82
CA CYS A 38 14.37 2.11 11.62
C CYS A 38 15.35 3.13 12.23
N ARG A 39 14.89 4.27 12.74
CA ARG A 39 15.75 5.20 13.50
C ARG A 39 16.03 4.70 14.91
N LYS A 40 15.10 3.94 15.49
CA LYS A 40 15.22 3.33 16.83
C LYS A 40 14.51 1.97 16.84
N PRO A 41 15.05 0.95 16.15
CA PRO A 41 14.40 -0.35 16.05
C PRO A 41 14.41 -1.09 17.39
N HIS A 42 13.26 -1.66 17.75
CA HIS A 42 13.09 -2.42 18.99
C HIS A 42 13.41 -3.91 18.76
N GLY A 43 14.41 -4.42 19.47
CA GLY A 43 14.80 -5.83 19.43
C GLY A 43 15.48 -6.27 18.12
N PHE A 44 15.90 -7.53 18.11
CA PHE A 44 16.68 -8.10 17.01
C PHE A 44 15.90 -8.17 15.69
N SER A 45 14.63 -8.57 15.73
CA SER A 45 13.79 -8.74 14.55
C SER A 45 13.60 -7.44 13.76
N GLN A 46 13.39 -6.31 14.44
CA GLN A 46 13.27 -5.01 13.79
C GLN A 46 14.61 -4.52 13.22
N ARG A 47 15.72 -4.74 13.95
CA ARG A 47 17.07 -4.42 13.47
C ARG A 47 17.39 -5.15 12.17
N GLN A 48 17.11 -6.46 12.12
CA GLN A 48 17.30 -7.27 10.91
C GLN A 48 16.40 -6.79 9.76
N TYR A 49 15.14 -6.47 10.04
CA TYR A 49 14.22 -5.95 9.04
C TYR A 49 14.69 -4.63 8.44
N CYS A 50 15.24 -3.74 9.26
CA CYS A 50 15.78 -2.47 8.78
C CYS A 50 17.02 -2.67 7.91
N LYS A 51 17.87 -3.64 8.26
CA LYS A 51 19.11 -3.95 7.51
C LYS A 51 18.83 -4.64 6.16
N TYR A 52 17.87 -5.56 6.10
CA TYR A 52 17.68 -6.44 4.93
C TYR A 52 16.25 -6.48 4.38
N GLY A 53 15.25 -6.10 5.17
CA GLY A 53 13.82 -6.32 4.87
C GLY A 53 13.14 -5.18 4.10
N ARG A 54 13.75 -3.98 4.02
CA ARG A 54 13.23 -2.90 3.18
C ARG A 54 13.66 -3.14 1.73
N LYS A 55 12.74 -3.62 0.90
CA LYS A 55 12.92 -3.54 -0.55
C LYS A 55 13.05 -2.07 -0.93
N HIS A 56 14.25 -1.63 -1.30
CA HIS A 56 14.44 -0.30 -1.89
C HIS A 56 13.53 -0.22 -3.11
N LYS A 57 12.58 0.72 -3.10
CA LYS A 57 11.81 1.02 -4.31
C LYS A 57 12.84 1.50 -5.32
N LYS A 58 13.12 0.72 -6.37
CA LYS A 58 13.81 1.26 -7.54
C LYS A 58 12.95 2.42 -8.00
N THR A 59 13.47 3.64 -7.88
CA THR A 59 12.83 4.83 -8.45
C THR A 59 12.61 4.51 -9.91
N GLN A 60 11.36 4.39 -10.34
CA GLN A 60 11.05 4.28 -11.75
C GLN A 60 11.46 5.63 -12.34
N LYS A 61 12.66 5.70 -12.95
CA LYS A 61 13.03 6.86 -13.76
C LYS A 61 11.99 6.91 -14.89
N ASN A 62 11.19 7.97 -14.95
CA ASN A 62 10.29 8.21 -16.07
C ASN A 62 11.13 8.21 -17.35
N LYS A 63 10.83 7.32 -18.29
CA LYS A 63 11.55 7.21 -19.57
C LYS A 63 11.09 8.24 -20.62
N ASN A 64 10.15 9.13 -20.28
CA ASN A 64 9.59 10.14 -21.20
C ASN A 64 10.34 11.47 -21.19
N MET A 65 11.68 11.45 -21.21
CA MET A 65 12.51 12.67 -21.32
C MET A 65 13.30 12.71 -22.64
N PHE A 66 12.78 12.10 -23.70
CA PHE A 66 13.38 12.08 -25.05
C PHE A 66 12.37 12.36 -26.18
N ILE A 67 11.20 12.93 -25.87
CA ILE A 67 10.30 13.49 -26.88
C ILE A 67 10.21 15.00 -26.63
N LEU A 68 11.22 15.72 -27.13
CA LEU A 68 11.17 17.13 -27.49
C LEU A 68 12.10 17.31 -28.69
#